data_AF-A0A412APT3-F1
#
_entry.id   AF-A0A412APT3-F1
#
_cell.length_a   1.000
_cell.length_b   1.000
_cell.length_c   1.000
_cell.angle_alpha   90.00
_cell.angle_beta   90.00
_cell.angle_gamma   90.00
#
_symmetry.space_group_name_H-M   'P 1'
#
loop_
_entity.id
_entity.type
_entity.pdbx_description
1 polymer ?
#
loop_
_entity_poly.entity_id
_entity_poly.type
_entity_poly.pdbx_seq_one_letter_code
_entity_poly.pdbx_strand_id
1 'polypeptide(L)'
;MLERIGSSDAIRYMVQDCGMTLQDASIKTGKQKGSLSTRLHNNTRFTIDEFVKICDACGWQLVLKRGNKQFDLRGIDENKQRTDVKK
;
A
#
# COMPACT_ATOMS: atom_id res chain seq x y z
N MET A 1 4.40 6.03 21.74
CA MET A 1 5.66 6.18 20.99
C MET A 1 5.47 5.44 19.68
N LEU A 2 5.32 6.14 18.56
CA LEU A 2 5.25 5.49 17.24
C LEU A 2 6.70 5.20 16.84
N GLU A 3 7.14 3.95 17.01
CA GLU A 3 8.44 3.51 16.52
C GLU A 3 8.50 3.74 15.00
N ARG A 4 9.67 4.13 14.49
CA ARG A 4 9.89 4.29 13.05
C ARG A 4 9.97 2.89 12.43
N ILE A 5 8.82 2.38 12.02
CA ILE A 5 8.74 1.09 11.37
C ILE A 5 9.20 1.25 9.90
N GLY A 6 10.06 0.36 9.42
CA GLY A 6 10.43 0.31 8.01
C GLY A 6 9.20 0.02 7.13
N SER A 7 9.23 0.45 5.87
CA SER A 7 8.10 0.26 4.94
C SER A 7 7.71 -1.21 4.77
N SER A 8 8.67 -2.14 4.81
CA SER A 8 8.41 -3.59 4.75
C SER A 8 7.66 -4.10 6.00
N ASP A 9 8.06 -3.65 7.18
CA ASP A 9 7.42 -4.02 8.44
C ASP A 9 6.04 -3.38 8.58
N ALA A 10 5.87 -2.14 8.08
CA ALA A 10 4.57 -1.49 7.99
C ALA A 10 3.58 -2.30 7.13
N ILE A 11 4.02 -2.84 5.99
CA ILE A 11 3.18 -3.74 5.17
C ILE A 11 2.78 -5.00 5.94
N ARG A 12 3.75 -5.65 6.62
CA ARG A 12 3.46 -6.86 7.40
C ARG A 12 2.43 -6.59 8.50
N TYR A 13 2.62 -5.48 9.22
CA TYR A 13 1.71 -5.04 10.27
C TYR A 13 0.31 -4.75 9.71
N MET A 14 0.18 -3.96 8.65
CA MET A 14 -1.12 -3.64 8.04
C MET A 14 -1.88 -4.89 7.59
N VAL A 15 -1.17 -5.84 6.95
CA VAL A 15 -1.79 -7.06 6.45
C VAL A 15 -2.27 -7.95 7.60
N GLN A 16 -1.47 -8.07 8.67
CA GLN A 16 -1.85 -8.81 9.87
C GLN A 16 -3.02 -8.16 10.62
N ASP A 17 -3.02 -6.83 10.75
CA ASP A 17 -4.08 -6.08 11.43
C ASP A 17 -5.43 -6.20 10.70
N CYS A 18 -5.41 -6.23 9.37
CA CYS A 18 -6.59 -6.50 8.53
C CYS A 18 -7.08 -7.97 8.62
N GLY A 19 -6.36 -8.85 9.34
CA GLY A 19 -6.69 -10.27 9.43
C GLY A 19 -6.44 -11.03 8.14
N MET A 20 -5.60 -10.50 7.24
CA MET A 20 -5.25 -11.12 5.96
C MET A 20 -3.89 -11.78 6.02
N THR A 21 -3.66 -12.77 5.16
CA THR A 21 -2.30 -13.26 4.90
C THR A 21 -1.63 -12.39 3.84
N LEU A 22 -0.29 -12.35 3.83
CA LEU A 22 0.48 -11.71 2.75
C LEU A 22 0.12 -12.26 1.37
N GLN A 23 -0.38 -13.50 1.32
CA GLN A 23 -0.83 -14.15 0.12
C GLN A 23 -2.17 -13.59 -0.36
N ASP A 24 -3.13 -13.38 0.55
CA ASP A 24 -4.42 -12.75 0.23
C ASP A 24 -4.23 -11.30 -0.24
N ALA A 25 -3.36 -10.55 0.44
CA ALA A 25 -3.00 -9.20 0.03
C ALA A 25 -2.33 -9.18 -1.37
N SER A 26 -1.51 -10.19 -1.70
CA SER A 26 -0.93 -10.32 -3.05
C SER A 26 -2.02 -10.50 -4.12
N ILE A 27 -3.01 -11.36 -3.84
CA ILE A 27 -4.09 -11.66 -4.78
C ILE A 27 -5.00 -10.44 -4.97
N LYS A 28 -5.38 -9.77 -3.88
CA LYS A 28 -6.22 -8.55 -3.93
C LYS A 28 -5.57 -7.39 -4.70
N THR A 29 -4.25 -7.28 -4.65
CA THR A 29 -3.50 -6.26 -5.40
C THR A 29 -3.25 -6.64 -6.87
N GLY A 30 -3.82 -7.75 -7.34
CA GLY A 30 -3.68 -8.25 -8.71
C GLY A 30 -2.30 -8.82 -9.00
N LYS A 31 -1.51 -9.15 -7.97
CA LYS A 31 -0.16 -9.72 -8.10
C LYS A 31 -0.20 -11.24 -7.95
N GLN A 32 0.86 -11.90 -8.39
CA GLN A 32 1.01 -13.35 -8.28
C GLN A 32 1.00 -13.79 -6.82
N LYS A 33 0.34 -14.92 -6.55
CA LYS A 33 0.29 -15.57 -5.23
C LYS A 33 1.70 -15.69 -4.62
N GLY A 34 1.94 -15.07 -3.47
CA GLY A 34 3.23 -15.11 -2.76
C GLY A 34 4.29 -14.11 -3.25
N SER A 35 3.98 -13.26 -4.24
CA SER A 35 4.93 -12.23 -4.68
C SER A 35 5.24 -11.23 -3.56
N LEU A 36 4.24 -10.89 -2.74
CA LEU A 36 4.42 -9.91 -1.66
C LEU A 36 5.33 -10.47 -0.55
N SER A 37 5.16 -11.74 -0.16
CA SER A 37 6.03 -12.38 0.84
C SER A 37 7.49 -12.45 0.35
N THR A 38 7.72 -12.84 -0.91
CA THR A 38 9.06 -12.91 -1.48
C THR A 38 9.71 -11.52 -1.55
N ARG A 39 8.95 -10.49 -1.96
CA ARG A 39 9.47 -9.11 -2.03
C ARG A 39 9.78 -8.53 -0.66
N LEU A 40 8.95 -8.82 0.34
CA LEU A 40 9.20 -8.41 1.72
C LEU A 40 10.39 -9.15 2.34
N HIS A 41 10.62 -10.41 1.95
CA HIS A 41 11.81 -11.16 2.37
C HIS A 41 13.09 -10.60 1.74
N ASN A 42 13.05 -10.32 0.43
CA ASN A 42 14.17 -9.78 -0.33
C ASN A 42 14.42 -8.28 -0.12
N ASN A 43 13.69 -7.65 0.82
CA ASN A 43 13.71 -6.21 1.08
C ASN A 43 13.65 -5.36 -0.21
N THR A 44 12.83 -5.81 -1.16
CA THR A 44 12.71 -5.15 -2.47
C THR A 44 12.02 -3.81 -2.29
N ARG A 45 12.50 -2.76 -2.97
CA ARG A 45 11.82 -1.46 -2.98
C ARG A 45 10.40 -1.61 -3.56
N PHE A 46 9.44 -0.97 -2.92
CA PHE A 46 8.08 -0.80 -3.41
C PHE A 46 7.94 0.60 -3.98
N THR A 47 7.27 0.73 -5.12
CA THR A 47 6.87 2.05 -5.60
C THR A 47 5.73 2.58 -4.73
N ILE A 48 5.50 3.90 -4.76
CA ILE A 48 4.39 4.52 -4.03
C ILE A 48 3.04 3.93 -4.48
N ASP A 49 2.85 3.75 -5.79
CA ASP A 49 1.63 3.15 -6.36
C ASP A 49 1.36 1.75 -5.79
N GLU A 50 2.39 0.90 -5.73
CA GLU A 50 2.26 -0.44 -5.15
C GLU A 50 1.90 -0.39 -3.68
N PHE A 51 2.52 0.53 -2.93
CA PHE A 51 2.23 0.70 -1.51
C PHE A 51 0.79 1.13 -1.27
N VAL A 52 0.28 2.08 -2.07
CA VAL A 52 -1.11 2.54 -1.97
C VAL A 52 -2.09 1.41 -2.30
N LYS A 53 -1.83 0.62 -3.35
CA LYS A 53 -2.68 -0.53 -3.71
C LYS A 53 -2.75 -1.55 -2.58
N ILE A 54 -1.63 -1.79 -1.88
CA ILE A 54 -1.59 -2.69 -0.71
C ILE A 54 -2.40 -2.10 0.45
N CYS A 55 -2.22 -0.80 0.75
CA CYS A 55 -3.02 -0.11 1.77
C CYS A 55 -4.52 -0.22 1.48
N ASP A 56 -4.93 0.11 0.26
CA ASP A 56 -6.34 0.05 -0.18
C ASP A 56 -6.91 -1.37 -0.04
N ALA A 57 -6.17 -2.38 -0.48
CA ALA A 57 -6.57 -3.79 -0.34
C ALA A 57 -6.79 -4.24 1.12
N CYS A 58 -6.07 -3.60 2.06
CA CYS A 58 -6.19 -3.83 3.50
C CYS A 58 -7.21 -2.89 4.17
N GLY A 59 -7.83 -1.95 3.44
CA GLY A 59 -8.72 -0.92 4.01
C GLY A 59 -7.99 0.21 4.73
N TRP A 60 -6.68 0.37 4.49
CA TRP A 60 -5.83 1.39 5.05
C TRP A 60 -5.64 2.56 4.09
N GLN A 61 -5.36 3.73 4.63
CA GLN A 61 -5.10 4.94 3.85
C GLN A 61 -3.63 5.35 3.95
N LEU A 62 -2.98 5.54 2.80
CA LEU A 62 -1.61 6.07 2.78
C LEU A 62 -1.63 7.60 2.88
N VAL A 63 -0.92 8.13 3.86
CA VAL A 63 -0.86 9.57 4.12
C VAL A 63 0.58 10.05 4.08
N LEU A 64 0.88 10.97 3.15
CA LEU A 64 2.13 11.71 3.11
C LEU A 64 2.00 13.00 3.91
N LYS A 65 2.85 13.17 4.93
CA LYS A 65 2.98 14.45 5.65
C LYS A 65 4.24 15.17 5.21
N ARG A 66 4.10 16.42 4.76
CA ARG A 66 5.21 17.32 4.43
C ARG A 66 5.02 18.63 5.19
N GLY A 67 5.79 18.81 6.27
CA GLY A 67 5.56 19.90 7.23
C GLY A 67 4.17 19.77 7.85
N ASN A 68 3.40 20.86 7.83
CA ASN A 68 2.02 20.89 8.33
C ASN A 68 0.98 20.47 7.28
N LYS A 69 1.41 20.10 6.06
CA LYS A 69 0.50 19.67 4.99
C LYS A 69 0.40 18.15 4.96
N GLN A 70 -0.83 17.66 4.89
CA GLN A 70 -1.16 16.25 4.75
C GLN A 70 -1.71 16.00 3.34
N PHE A 71 -1.15 14.99 2.67
CA PHE A 71 -1.54 14.56 1.34
C PHE A 71 -2.04 13.11 1.43
N ASP A 72 -3.30 12.93 1.10
CA ASP A 72 -3.94 11.63 0.97
C ASP A 72 -3.51 11.02 -0.38
N LEU A 73 -2.80 9.90 -0.33
CA LEU A 73 -2.40 9.19 -1.53
C LEU A 73 -3.44 8.12 -1.83
N ARG A 74 -4.07 8.25 -3.00
CA ARG A 74 -5.01 7.27 -3.54
C ARG A 74 -4.39 6.55 -4.72
N GLY A 75 -4.69 5.26 -4.83
CA GLY A 75 -4.17 4.44 -5.92
C GLY A 75 -4.70 4.99 -7.24
N ILE A 76 -3.88 4.92 -8.28
CA ILE A 76 -4.39 5.16 -9.62
C ILE A 76 -5.13 3.90 -10.02
N ASP A 77 -6.46 3.97 -10.05
CA ASP A 77 -7.27 2.99 -10.75
C ASP A 77 -7.12 3.25 -12.24
N GLU A 78 -6.33 2.42 -12.92
CA GLU A 78 -6.07 2.52 -14.36
C GLU A 78 -7.35 2.33 -15.21
N ASN A 79 -8.41 1.73 -14.64
CA ASN A 79 -9.72 1.57 -15.29
C ASN A 79 -10.70 2.70 -14.96
N LYS A 80 -10.43 3.53 -13.95
CA LYS A 80 -11.26 4.68 -13.62
C LYS A 80 -10.92 5.81 -14.58
N GLN A 81 -11.88 6.14 -15.47
CA GLN A 81 -11.75 7.31 -16.32
C GLN A 81 -11.35 8.51 -15.46
N ARG A 82 -10.21 9.12 -15.80
CA ARG A 82 -9.84 10.43 -15.26
C ARG A 82 -10.94 11.39 -15.70
N THR A 83 -11.90 11.62 -14.81
CA THR A 83 -12.76 12.78 -14.92
C THR A 83 -11.85 13.95 -14.62
N ASP A 84 -11.39 14.60 -15.70
CA ASP A 84 -10.64 15.84 -15.66
C ASP A 84 -11.18 16.72 -14.54
N VAL A 85 -10.28 17.09 -13.63
CA VAL A 85 -10.50 18.17 -12.68
C VAL A 85 -10.67 19.42 -13.54
N LYS A 86 -11.91 19.72 -13.94
CA LYS A 86 -12.27 21.02 -14.50
C LYS A 86 -11.98 22.05 -13.41
N LYS A 87 -10.89 22.79 -13.60
CA LYS A 87 -10.67 24.08 -12.97
C LYS A 87 -11.74 25.07 -13.43
#